data_AF-I0WTR7-F1
#
_entry.id   AF-I0WTR7-F1
#
_cell.length_a   1.000
_cell.length_b   1.000
_cell.length_c   1.000
_cell.angle_alpha   90.00
_cell.angle_beta   90.00
_cell.angle_gamma   90.00
#
_symmetry.space_group_name_H-M   'P 1'
#
loop_
_entity.id
_entity.type
_entity.pdbx_description
1 polymer ?
#
loop_
_entity_poly.entity_id
_entity_poly.type
_entity_poly.pdbx_seq_one_letter_code
_entity_poly.pdbx_strand_id
1 'polypeptide(L)' 'MLGVERVGIDDDFFELGGQSLSAMEAAVHLGAALGTPVDVRDLFEAPTVHELAIRNDQDTARPPESGADDT' A
#
# COMPACT_ATOMS: atom_id res chain seq x y z
N MET A 1 11.62 3.82 9.50
CA MET A 1 12.29 4.18 8.22
C MET A 1 13.42 3.20 7.92
N LEU A 2 13.55 2.74 6.67
CA LEU A 2 14.37 1.60 6.23
C LEU A 2 15.91 1.81 6.26
N GLY A 3 16.40 2.99 6.63
CA GLY A 3 17.85 3.24 6.78
C GLY A 3 18.66 3.20 5.47
N VAL A 4 18.00 3.22 4.32
CA VAL A 4 18.60 3.24 2.97
C VAL A 4 18.43 4.60 2.30
N GLU A 5 19.47 5.05 1.60
CA GLU A 5 19.56 6.40 1.04
C GLU A 5 18.73 6.56 -0.25
N ARG A 6 18.44 5.47 -0.95
CA ARG A 6 17.50 5.38 -2.08
C ARG A 6 16.79 4.03 -2.08
N VAL A 7 15.51 4.05 -2.44
CA VAL A 7 14.65 2.88 -2.64
C VAL A 7 14.11 2.94 -4.08
N GLY A 8 14.37 1.90 -4.85
CA GLY A 8 13.85 1.67 -6.20
C GLY A 8 12.38 1.24 -6.17
N ILE A 9 11.70 1.36 -7.32
CA ILE A 9 10.28 1.01 -7.40
C ILE A 9 10.02 -0.50 -7.32
N ASP A 10 11.02 -1.30 -7.73
CA ASP A 10 11.00 -2.76 -7.73
C ASP A 10 11.84 -3.34 -6.56
N ASP A 11 12.34 -2.49 -5.65
CA ASP A 11 13.06 -2.97 -4.47
C ASP A 11 12.07 -3.55 -3.46
N ASP A 12 12.33 -4.77 -3.01
CA ASP A 12 11.51 -5.44 -2.00
C ASP A 12 11.73 -4.80 -0.62
N PHE A 13 10.63 -4.35 -0.02
CA PHE A 13 10.62 -3.68 1.27
C PHE A 13 11.27 -4.51 2.40
N PHE A 14 11.08 -5.83 2.39
CA PHE A 14 11.61 -6.73 3.42
C PHE A 14 13.07 -7.09 3.17
N GLU A 15 13.48 -7.24 1.91
CA GLU A 15 14.91 -7.42 1.56
C GLU A 15 15.75 -6.19 1.94
N LEU A 16 15.16 -4.99 1.89
CA LEU A 16 15.78 -3.75 2.37
C LEU A 16 15.87 -3.64 3.91
N GLY A 17 15.42 -4.65 4.65
CA GLY A 17 15.43 -4.66 6.13
C GLY A 17 14.15 -4.14 6.77
N GLY A 18 13.05 -4.10 6.01
CA GLY A 18 11.72 -3.81 6.53
C GLY A 18 11.28 -4.81 7.60
N GLN A 19 10.81 -4.29 8.72
CA GLN A 19 10.23 -5.07 9.83
C GLN A 19 8.74 -4.78 9.99
N SER A 20 8.01 -5.63 10.71
CA SER A 20 6.56 -5.53 10.90
C SER A 20 6.09 -4.15 11.37
N LEU A 21 6.85 -3.50 12.27
CA LEU A 21 6.53 -2.14 12.73
C LEU A 21 6.70 -1.10 11.62
N SER A 22 7.79 -1.16 10.87
CA SER A 22 8.02 -0.25 9.74
C SER A 22 7.04 -0.49 8.59
N ALA A 23 6.58 -1.73 8.39
CA ALA A 23 5.52 -2.05 7.45
C ALA A 23 4.18 -1.42 7.87
N MET A 24 3.81 -1.52 9.16
CA MET A 24 2.62 -0.83 9.69
C MET A 24 2.72 0.69 9.53
N GLU A 25 3.86 1.29 9.90
CA GLU A 25 4.08 2.72 9.73
C GLU A 25 3.98 3.14 8.26
N ALA A 26 4.55 2.35 7.35
CA ALA A 26 4.46 2.60 5.91
C ALA A 26 3.02 2.51 5.40
N ALA A 27 2.25 1.50 5.80
CA ALA A 27 0.84 1.37 5.43
C ALA A 27 0.01 2.59 5.89
N VAL A 28 0.20 3.03 7.14
CA VAL A 28 -0.48 4.24 7.67
C VAL A 28 -0.08 5.49 6.89
N HIS A 29 1.21 5.65 6.59
CA HIS A 29 1.71 6.82 5.86
C HIS A 29 1.23 6.84 4.41
N LEU A 30 1.28 5.69 3.73
CA LEU A 30 0.75 5.52 2.37
C LEU A 30 -0.74 5.82 2.33
N GLY A 31 -1.51 5.30 3.27
CA GLY A 31 -2.95 5.56 3.28
C GLY A 31 -3.30 7.02 3.52
N ALA A 32 -2.55 7.71 4.38
CA ALA A 32 -2.70 9.14 4.58
C ALA A 32 -2.31 9.97 3.35
N ALA A 33 -1.24 9.57 2.64
CA ALA A 33 -0.76 10.27 1.45
C ALA A 33 -1.64 10.05 0.22
N LEU A 34 -2.21 8.85 0.07
CA LEU A 34 -3.05 8.44 -1.05
C LEU A 34 -4.54 8.74 -0.81
N GLY A 35 -4.94 9.06 0.43
CA GLY A 35 -6.33 9.31 0.79
C GLY A 35 -7.22 8.06 0.74
N THR A 36 -6.61 6.87 0.77
CA THR A 36 -7.30 5.56 0.70
C THR A 36 -6.66 4.63 1.74
N PRO A 37 -7.41 3.80 2.48
CA PRO A 37 -6.82 2.86 3.43
C PRO A 37 -5.89 1.86 2.71
N VAL A 38 -4.67 1.72 3.23
CA VAL A 38 -3.69 0.71 2.79
C VAL A 38 -3.48 -0.25 3.96
N ASP A 39 -3.67 -1.55 3.73
CA ASP A 39 -3.47 -2.57 4.77
C ASP A 39 -2.00 -2.98 4.81
N VAL A 40 -1.50 -3.33 6.00
CA VAL A 40 -0.16 -3.94 6.12
C VAL A 40 -0.08 -5.25 5.34
N ARG A 41 -1.21 -5.96 5.17
CA ARG A 41 -1.28 -7.16 4.32
C ARG A 41 -0.93 -6.85 2.86
N ASP A 42 -1.29 -5.68 2.35
CA ASP A 42 -0.94 -5.31 0.98
C ASP A 42 0.58 -5.20 0.81
N LEU A 43 1.32 -4.72 1.82
CA LEU A 43 2.79 -4.70 1.79
C LEU A 43 3.40 -6.11 1.80
N PHE A 44 2.74 -7.09 2.41
CA PHE A 44 3.22 -8.49 2.38
C PHE A 44 2.93 -9.19 1.05
N GLU A 45 1.81 -8.86 0.41
CA GLU A 45 1.40 -9.45 -0.87
C GLU A 45 2.02 -8.74 -2.09
N ALA A 46 2.38 -7.46 -1.94
CA ALA A 46 3.01 -6.61 -2.92
C ALA A 46 4.17 -5.84 -2.24
N PRO A 47 5.34 -6.48 -2.05
CA PRO A 47 6.42 -5.90 -1.26
C PRO A 47 7.19 -4.78 -1.97
N THR A 48 6.87 -4.49 -3.23
CA THR A 48 7.48 -3.40 -4.00
C THR A 48 6.53 -2.20 -4.17
N VAL A 49 7.10 -1.01 -4.40
CA VAL A 49 6.30 0.21 -4.66
C VAL A 49 5.48 0.07 -5.94
N HIS A 50 6.06 -0.56 -6.96
CA HIS A 50 5.40 -0.81 -8.24
C HIS A 50 4.14 -1.65 -8.07
N GLU A 51 4.23 -2.78 -7.38
CA GLU A 51 3.08 -3.68 -7.18
C GLU A 51 1.99 -3.01 -6.31
N LEU A 52 2.37 -2.26 -5.27
CA LEU A 52 1.42 -1.49 -4.46
C LEU A 52 0.68 -0.43 -5.27
N ALA A 53 1.37 0.27 -6.18
CA ALA A 53 0.75 1.28 -7.02
C ALA A 53 -0.31 0.68 -7.96
N ILE A 54 0.00 -0.46 -8.60
CA ILE A 54 -0.96 -1.17 -9.44
C ILE A 54 -2.20 -1.56 -8.62
N ARG A 55 -2.00 -2.10 -7.42
CA ARG A 55 -3.08 -2.61 -6.58
C ARG A 55 -4.01 -1.51 -6.07
N ASN A 56 -3.45 -0.38 -5.64
CA ASN A 56 -4.24 0.78 -5.20
C ASN A 56 -5.03 1.42 -6.36
N ASP A 57 -4.49 1.43 -7.58
CA ASP A 57 -5.21 1.87 -8.77
C ASP A 57 -6.44 0.97 -9.06
N GLN A 58 -6.33 -0.35 -8.84
CA GLN A 58 -7.46 -1.27 -8.98
C GLN A 58 -8.55 -1.06 -7.92
N ASP A 59 -8.19 -0.74 -6.68
CA ASP A 59 -9.18 -0.54 -5.60
C ASP A 59 -9.90 0.82 -5.74
N THR A 60 -9.17 1.87 -6.16
CA THR A 60 -9.76 3.18 -6.50
C THR A 60 -10.59 3.16 -7.79
N ALA A 61 -10.30 2.25 -8.73
CA ALA A 61 -11.09 2.04 -9.94
C ALA A 61 -12.40 1.27 -9.69
N ARG A 62 -12.63 0.69 -8.50
CA ARG A 62 -13.94 0.12 -8.16
C ARG A 62 -14.92 1.28 -7.98
N PRO A 63 -15.94 1.45 -8.85
CA PRO A 63 -16.96 2.47 -8.62
C PRO A 63 -17.63 2.24 -7.26
N PRO A 64 -18.04 3.30 -6.54
CA PRO A 64 -18.77 3.13 -5.30
C PRO A 64 -19.98 2.24 -5.60
N GLU A 65 -20.07 1.11 -4.91
CA GLU A 65 -21.20 0.20 -5.05
C GLU A 65 -22.47 1.02 -4.83
N SER A 66 -23.24 1.21 -5.91
CA SER A 66 -24.49 1.94 -5.91
C SER A 66 -25.42 1.24 -4.93
N GLY A 67 -25.59 1.83 -3.74
CA GLY A 67 -26.76 1.61 -2.90
C GLY A 67 -27.99 2.18 -3.60
N ALA A 68 -28.37 1.54 -4.70
CA ALA A 68 -29.72 1.55 -5.22
C ALA A 68 -30.42 0.33 -4.60
N ASP A 69 -31.65 0.56 -4.14
CA ASP A 69 -32.56 -0.36 -3.44
C ASP A 69 -32.20 -0.58 -1.96
N ASP A 70 -32.99 -0.11 -0.99
CA ASP A 70 -34.41 -0.46 -0.83
C ASP A 70 -35.24 0.74 -0.31
N THR A 71 -36.40 0.92 -0.92
CA THR A 71 -37.47 1.87 -0.58
C THR A 71 -38.25 1.41 0.64
#